data_AF-A0A5C5XZS0-F1
#
_entry.id   AF-A0A5C5XZS0-F1
#
_cell.length_a   1.000
_cell.length_b   1.000
_cell.length_c   1.000
_cell.angle_alpha   90.00
_cell.angle_beta   90.00
_cell.angle_gamma   90.00
#
_symmetry.space_group_name_H-M   'P 1'
#
loop_
_entity.id
_entity.type
_entity.pdbx_description
1 polymer ?
#
loop_
_entity_poly.entity_id
_entity_poly.type
_entity_poly.pdbx_seq_one_letter_code
_entity_poly.pdbx_strand_id
1 'polypeptide(L)'
;MTKTTPIRRVLRDILDLFELQIQLFSVDAQAAQRKATKAAALSITALALGGATLTVFIMSLGFVLHELSGLSTGASLLIVSVLMFAIVGGLLALAASAVGKVGEALGQSQSEMAENFRWLKATLVAPDSSPRNVFRDESFPRHKEPPTDFDPRHHDVDPSYVTTTSPTPGDAPFPVDPTTTTPLHRR
;
A
#
# COMPACT_ATOMS: atom_id res chain seq x y z
N MET A 1 -26.60 -3.04 -37.95
CA MET A 1 -25.15 -2.84 -37.78
C MET A 1 -24.92 -1.86 -36.65
N THR A 2 -24.74 -2.35 -35.42
CA THR A 2 -24.44 -1.52 -34.25
C THR A 2 -22.94 -1.24 -34.23
N LYS A 3 -22.54 0.02 -34.46
CA LYS A 3 -21.14 0.46 -34.33
C LYS A 3 -20.68 0.24 -32.89
N THR A 4 -19.87 -0.79 -32.65
CA THR A 4 -19.16 -0.96 -31.39
C THR A 4 -18.15 0.16 -31.26
N THR A 5 -18.38 1.07 -30.32
CA THR A 5 -17.48 2.20 -30.06
C THR A 5 -16.14 1.67 -29.54
N PRO A 6 -14.99 2.21 -30.02
CA PRO A 6 -13.65 1.75 -29.63
C PRO A 6 -13.42 1.78 -28.11
N ILE A 7 -14.10 2.68 -27.40
CA ILE A 7 -14.14 2.76 -25.94
C ILE A 7 -14.63 1.47 -25.27
N ARG A 8 -15.62 0.77 -25.84
CA ARG A 8 -16.10 -0.52 -25.30
C ARG A 8 -15.06 -1.62 -25.40
N ARG A 9 -14.13 -1.54 -26.36
CA ARG A 9 -13.03 -2.48 -26.51
C ARG A 9 -12.00 -2.27 -25.40
N VAL A 10 -11.60 -1.01 -25.17
CA VAL A 10 -10.66 -0.66 -24.10
C VAL A 10 -11.20 -0.98 -22.71
N LEU A 11 -12.49 -0.69 -22.46
CA LEU A 11 -13.16 -1.07 -21.21
C LEU A 11 -13.17 -2.58 -20.97
N ARG A 12 -13.33 -3.37 -22.04
CA ARG A 12 -13.29 -4.83 -21.96
C ARG A 12 -11.89 -5.32 -21.65
N ASP A 13 -10.86 -4.79 -22.31
CA ASP A 13 -9.47 -5.16 -22.04
C ASP A 13 -9.03 -4.79 -20.63
N ILE A 14 -9.47 -3.63 -20.11
CA ILE A 14 -9.20 -3.22 -18.72
C ILE A 14 -9.90 -4.17 -17.73
N LEU A 15 -11.16 -4.54 -17.98
CA LEU A 15 -11.88 -5.50 -17.15
C LEU A 15 -11.22 -6.88 -17.16
N ASP A 16 -10.75 -7.34 -18.31
CA ASP A 16 -10.08 -8.63 -18.48
C ASP A 16 -8.72 -8.65 -17.74
N LEU A 17 -7.97 -7.55 -17.82
CA LEU A 17 -6.76 -7.33 -17.00
C LEU A 17 -7.06 -7.28 -15.51
N PHE A 18 -8.17 -6.66 -15.11
CA PHE A 18 -8.58 -6.57 -13.71
C PHE A 18 -9.03 -7.92 -13.16
N GLU A 19 -9.66 -8.76 -13.97
CA GLU A 19 -10.07 -10.10 -13.60
C GLU A 19 -8.87 -11.00 -13.30
N LEU A 20 -7.83 -10.94 -14.13
CA LEU A 20 -6.55 -11.60 -13.86
C LEU A 20 -5.90 -11.11 -12.56
N GLN A 21 -5.95 -9.80 -12.28
CA GLN A 21 -5.38 -9.25 -11.05
C GLN A 21 -6.18 -9.60 -9.80
N ILE A 22 -7.51 -9.68 -9.90
CA ILE A 22 -8.36 -10.19 -8.81
C ILE A 22 -8.01 -11.65 -8.50
N GLN A 23 -7.74 -12.47 -9.51
CA GLN A 23 -7.37 -13.86 -9.28
C GLN A 23 -6.04 -13.97 -8.51
N LEU A 24 -5.04 -13.16 -8.86
CA LEU A 24 -3.77 -13.12 -8.12
C LEU A 24 -3.96 -12.59 -6.70
N PHE A 25 -4.71 -11.49 -6.54
CA PHE A 25 -5.03 -10.93 -5.23
C PHE A 25 -5.78 -11.92 -4.34
N SER A 26 -6.70 -12.70 -4.90
CA SER A 26 -7.45 -13.72 -4.16
C SER A 26 -6.53 -14.84 -3.65
N VAL A 27 -5.59 -15.29 -4.49
CA VAL A 27 -4.59 -16.31 -4.09
C VAL A 27 -3.68 -15.76 -2.99
N ASP A 28 -3.20 -14.53 -3.14
CA ASP A 28 -2.36 -13.87 -2.13
C ASP A 28 -3.11 -13.63 -0.82
N ALA A 29 -4.39 -13.23 -0.90
CA ALA A 29 -5.25 -13.06 0.27
C ALA A 29 -5.47 -14.38 1.00
N GLN A 30 -5.66 -15.51 0.29
CA GLN A 30 -5.78 -16.82 0.92
C GLN A 30 -4.47 -17.25 1.61
N ALA A 31 -3.32 -17.01 0.99
CA ALA A 31 -2.02 -17.31 1.59
C ALA A 31 -1.78 -16.44 2.84
N ALA A 32 -2.09 -15.14 2.77
CA ALA A 32 -2.03 -14.23 3.89
C ALA A 32 -2.98 -14.64 5.02
N GLN A 33 -4.22 -15.02 4.69
CA GLN A 33 -5.22 -15.46 5.65
C GLN A 33 -4.76 -16.73 6.38
N ARG A 34 -4.19 -17.71 5.68
CA ARG A 34 -3.62 -18.93 6.32
C ARG A 34 -2.46 -18.62 7.26
N LYS A 35 -1.60 -17.67 6.90
CA LYS A 35 -0.51 -17.21 7.78
C LYS A 35 -1.07 -16.48 9.00
N ALA A 36 -2.08 -15.62 8.80
CA ALA A 36 -2.74 -14.88 9.87
C ALA A 36 -3.48 -15.82 10.84
N THR A 37 -4.20 -16.84 10.35
CA THR A 37 -4.87 -17.80 11.23
C THR A 37 -3.89 -18.64 12.03
N LYS A 38 -2.76 -19.07 11.43
CA LYS A 38 -1.70 -19.76 12.16
C LYS A 38 -1.06 -18.86 13.23
N ALA A 39 -0.76 -17.62 12.90
CA ALA A 39 -0.21 -16.65 13.85
C ALA A 39 -1.20 -16.36 14.99
N ALA A 40 -2.49 -16.22 14.68
CA ALA A 40 -3.55 -16.02 15.67
C ALA A 40 -3.69 -17.23 16.59
N ALA A 41 -3.71 -18.46 16.06
CA ALA A 41 -3.78 -19.68 16.85
C ALA A 41 -2.58 -19.79 17.82
N LEU A 42 -1.36 -19.59 17.30
CA LEU A 42 -0.15 -19.60 18.14
C LEU A 42 -0.17 -18.49 19.21
N SER A 43 -0.67 -17.30 18.85
CA SER A 43 -0.79 -16.19 19.80
C SER A 43 -1.79 -16.50 20.92
N ILE A 44 -2.93 -17.11 20.60
CA ILE A 44 -3.93 -17.54 21.60
C ILE A 44 -3.34 -18.61 22.51
N THR A 45 -2.66 -19.61 21.95
CA THR A 45 -2.00 -20.66 22.75
C THR A 45 -0.92 -20.09 23.66
N ALA A 46 -0.08 -19.19 23.14
CA ALA A 46 0.96 -18.52 23.92
C ALA A 46 0.36 -17.65 25.03
N LEU A 47 -0.74 -16.94 24.77
CA LEU A 47 -1.46 -16.17 25.79
C LEU A 47 -2.05 -17.05 26.88
N ALA A 48 -2.66 -18.19 26.51
CA ALA A 48 -3.21 -19.13 27.48
C ALA A 48 -2.12 -19.75 28.36
N LEU A 49 -1.02 -20.24 27.76
CA LEU A 49 0.11 -20.83 28.49
C LEU A 49 0.86 -19.78 29.32
N GLY A 50 1.10 -18.59 28.75
CA GLY A 50 1.71 -17.46 29.43
C GLY A 50 0.87 -16.99 30.62
N GLY A 51 -0.45 -16.89 30.44
CA GLY A 51 -1.37 -16.55 31.53
C GLY A 51 -1.35 -17.57 32.67
N ALA A 52 -1.36 -18.86 32.35
CA ALA A 52 -1.32 -19.93 33.36
C ALA A 52 0.03 -20.01 34.11
N THR A 53 1.14 -19.85 33.39
CA THR A 53 2.48 -19.82 34.03
C THR A 53 2.67 -18.57 34.88
N LEU A 54 2.12 -17.43 34.44
CA LEU A 54 2.14 -16.18 35.19
C LEU A 54 1.37 -16.30 36.51
N THR A 55 0.18 -16.92 36.53
CA THR A 55 -0.60 -17.07 37.77
C THR A 55 0.11 -17.95 38.79
N VAL A 56 0.73 -19.05 38.34
CA VAL A 56 1.56 -19.91 39.21
C VAL A 56 2.77 -19.15 39.74
N PHE A 57 3.46 -18.39 38.88
CA PHE A 57 4.60 -17.58 39.28
C PHE A 57 4.24 -16.52 40.33
N ILE A 58 3.11 -15.82 40.16
CA ILE A 58 2.59 -14.85 41.12
C ILE A 58 2.33 -15.52 42.48
N MET A 59 1.74 -16.71 42.47
CA MET A 59 1.47 -17.47 43.69
C MET A 59 2.77 -17.87 44.39
N SER A 60 3.74 -18.41 43.65
CA SER A 60 5.06 -18.77 44.18
C SER A 60 5.81 -17.57 44.75
N LEU A 61 5.73 -16.42 44.09
CA LEU A 61 6.38 -15.19 44.55
C LEU A 61 5.75 -14.67 45.86
N GLY A 62 4.43 -14.83 46.04
CA GLY A 62 3.76 -14.54 47.30
C GLY A 62 4.23 -15.41 48.46
N PHE A 63 4.49 -16.70 48.22
CA PHE A 63 5.07 -17.60 49.23
C PHE A 63 6.52 -17.23 49.57
N VAL A 64 7.34 -16.92 48.58
CA VAL A 64 8.72 -16.46 48.82
C VAL A 64 8.72 -15.15 49.63
N LEU A 65 7.83 -14.22 49.31
CA LEU A 65 7.71 -12.96 50.05
C LEU A 65 7.26 -13.20 51.50
N HIS A 66 6.34 -14.14 51.72
CA HIS A 66 5.89 -14.55 53.04
C HIS A 66 7.05 -15.06 53.91
N GLU A 67 7.88 -15.96 53.38
CA GLU A 67 9.03 -16.51 54.10
C GLU A 67 10.09 -15.47 54.44
N LEU A 68 10.37 -14.55 53.52
CA LEU A 68 11.42 -13.53 53.72
C LEU A 68 11.01 -12.40 54.66
N SER A 69 9.73 -12.06 54.71
CA SER A 69 9.24 -10.86 55.40
C SER A 69 8.55 -11.14 56.74
N GLY A 70 8.18 -12.40 57.01
CA GLY A 70 7.40 -12.77 58.19
C GLY A 70 5.97 -12.21 58.20
N LEU A 71 5.49 -11.62 57.09
CA LEU A 71 4.11 -11.17 56.97
C LEU A 71 3.14 -12.36 57.01
N SER A 72 1.86 -12.13 57.28
CA SER A 72 0.83 -13.14 57.04
C SER A 72 0.80 -13.55 55.55
N THR A 73 0.53 -14.83 55.28
CA THR A 73 0.43 -15.38 53.91
C THR A 73 -0.54 -14.57 53.04
N GLY A 74 -1.66 -14.14 53.62
CA GLY A 74 -2.66 -13.32 52.92
C GLY A 74 -2.13 -11.95 52.51
N ALA A 75 -1.37 -11.27 53.38
CA ALA A 75 -0.82 -9.96 53.09
C ALA A 75 0.26 -10.02 52.00
N SER A 76 1.09 -11.06 52.01
CA SER A 76 2.15 -11.27 51.02
C SER A 76 1.57 -11.51 49.62
N LEU A 77 0.54 -12.36 49.52
CA LEU A 77 -0.17 -12.60 48.25
C LEU A 77 -0.88 -11.34 47.73
N LEU A 78 -1.47 -10.53 48.62
CA LEU A 78 -2.14 -9.30 48.24
C LEU A 78 -1.15 -8.28 47.65
N ILE A 79 -0.01 -8.07 48.30
CA ILE A 79 1.03 -7.14 47.81
C ILE A 79 1.54 -7.54 46.42
N VAL A 80 1.88 -8.83 46.25
CA VAL A 80 2.37 -9.34 44.95
C VAL A 80 1.29 -9.22 43.88
N SER A 81 0.03 -9.55 44.21
CA SER A 81 -1.09 -9.43 43.28
C SER A 81 -1.31 -7.98 42.81
N VAL A 82 -1.30 -7.01 43.73
CA VAL A 82 -1.44 -5.58 43.39
C VAL A 82 -0.29 -5.10 42.52
N LEU A 83 0.95 -5.46 42.85
CA LEU A 83 2.13 -5.09 42.07
C LEU A 83 2.06 -5.65 40.65
N MET A 84 1.71 -6.93 40.51
CA MET A 84 1.61 -7.58 39.20
C MET A 84 0.43 -7.05 38.38
N PHE A 85 -0.69 -6.73 39.03
CA PHE A 85 -1.82 -6.06 38.38
C PHE A 85 -1.42 -4.68 37.83
N ALA A 86 -0.64 -3.90 38.57
CA ALA A 86 -0.13 -2.62 38.10
C ALA A 86 0.79 -2.77 36.87
N ILE A 87 1.69 -3.76 36.89
CA ILE A 87 2.59 -4.05 35.76
C ILE A 87 1.79 -4.49 34.52
N VAL A 88 0.91 -5.48 34.67
CA VAL A 88 0.09 -5.99 33.55
C VAL A 88 -0.85 -4.91 33.02
N GLY A 89 -1.47 -4.12 33.90
CA GLY A 89 -2.31 -2.98 33.51
C GLY A 89 -1.53 -1.92 32.72
N GLY A 90 -0.30 -1.60 33.15
CA GLY A 90 0.60 -0.70 32.44
C GLY A 90 0.97 -1.21 31.05
N LEU A 91 1.35 -2.48 30.93
CA LEU A 91 1.65 -3.11 29.63
C LEU A 91 0.42 -3.14 28.71
N LEU A 92 -0.77 -3.41 29.25
CA LEU A 92 -2.01 -3.42 28.47
C LEU A 92 -2.37 -2.02 27.96
N ALA A 93 -2.16 -0.98 28.77
CA ALA A 93 -2.35 0.40 28.34
C ALA A 93 -1.40 0.79 27.20
N LEU A 94 -0.13 0.39 27.28
CA LEU A 94 0.84 0.59 26.20
C LEU A 94 0.43 -0.17 24.93
N ALA A 95 0.03 -1.43 25.05
CA ALA A 95 -0.44 -2.23 23.93
C ALA A 95 -1.68 -1.61 23.26
N ALA A 96 -2.67 -1.18 24.04
CA ALA A 96 -3.86 -0.50 23.55
C ALA A 96 -3.51 0.78 22.78
N SER A 97 -2.56 1.58 23.29
CA SER A 97 -2.09 2.79 22.61
C SER A 97 -1.39 2.50 21.27
N ALA A 98 -0.68 1.37 21.17
CA ALA A 98 -0.02 0.95 19.95
C ALA A 98 -1.03 0.48 18.89
N VAL A 99 -2.05 -0.29 19.31
CA VAL A 99 -3.13 -0.74 18.42
C VAL A 99 -3.93 0.43 17.86
N GLY A 100 -4.19 1.46 18.68
CA GLY A 100 -4.88 2.68 18.23
C GLY A 100 -4.16 3.38 17.07
N LYS A 101 -2.82 3.51 17.16
CA LYS A 101 -1.99 4.11 16.10
C LYS A 101 -2.04 3.35 14.78
N VAL A 102 -2.12 2.02 14.83
CA VAL A 102 -2.28 1.18 13.63
C VAL A 102 -3.66 1.39 13.02
N GLY A 103 -4.70 1.51 13.85
CA GLY A 103 -6.07 1.79 13.41
C GLY A 103 -6.19 3.12 12.67
N GLU A 104 -5.56 4.18 13.17
CA GLU A 104 -5.54 5.50 12.52
C GLU A 104 -4.84 5.45 11.15
N ALA A 105 -3.69 4.77 11.06
CA ALA A 105 -2.97 4.60 9.80
C ALA A 105 -3.79 3.82 8.76
N LEU A 106 -4.53 2.79 9.20
CA LEU A 106 -5.45 2.03 8.33
C LEU A 106 -6.64 2.89 7.88
N GLY A 107 -7.15 3.75 8.74
CA GLY A 107 -8.24 4.67 8.40
C GLY A 107 -7.86 5.62 7.25
N GLN A 108 -6.64 6.16 7.27
CA GLN A 108 -6.13 7.01 6.18
C GLN A 108 -5.96 6.22 4.88
N SER A 109 -5.43 4.99 4.93
CA SER A 109 -5.30 4.17 3.72
C SER A 109 -6.66 3.80 3.11
N GLN A 110 -7.69 3.57 3.94
CA GLN A 110 -9.05 3.28 3.45
C GLN A 110 -9.70 4.50 2.78
N SER A 111 -9.52 5.71 3.31
CA SER A 111 -10.10 6.92 2.70
C SER A 111 -9.43 7.24 1.36
N GLU A 112 -8.11 7.09 1.25
CA GLU A 112 -7.36 7.23 0.00
C GLU A 112 -7.78 6.17 -1.03
N MET A 113 -7.97 4.92 -0.60
CA MET A 113 -8.43 3.85 -1.48
C MET A 113 -9.87 4.09 -1.97
N ALA A 114 -10.77 4.52 -1.08
CA ALA A 114 -12.16 4.85 -1.44
C ALA A 114 -12.22 6.03 -2.42
N GLU A 115 -11.36 7.03 -2.25
CA GLU A 115 -11.24 8.13 -3.20
C GLU A 115 -10.73 7.64 -4.56
N ASN A 116 -9.67 6.83 -4.60
CA ASN A 116 -9.17 6.26 -5.85
C ASN A 116 -10.24 5.45 -6.59
N PHE A 117 -11.07 4.68 -5.86
CA PHE A 117 -12.21 3.97 -6.45
C PHE A 117 -13.28 4.91 -7.00
N ARG A 118 -13.54 6.06 -6.36
CA ARG A 118 -14.46 7.09 -6.86
C ARG A 118 -13.96 7.71 -8.16
N TRP A 119 -12.66 8.01 -8.25
CA TRP A 119 -12.03 8.52 -9.49
C TRP A 119 -12.08 7.48 -10.62
N LEU A 120 -11.79 6.21 -10.30
CA LEU A 120 -11.89 5.11 -11.24
C LEU A 120 -13.33 4.96 -11.78
N LYS A 121 -14.33 5.01 -10.89
CA LYS A 121 -15.74 4.95 -11.26
C LYS A 121 -16.16 6.12 -12.15
N ALA A 122 -15.73 7.34 -11.83
CA ALA A 122 -16.02 8.52 -12.64
C ALA A 122 -15.43 8.41 -14.05
N THR A 123 -14.20 7.90 -14.16
CA THR A 123 -13.51 7.69 -15.45
C THR A 123 -14.20 6.62 -16.29
N LEU A 124 -14.73 5.55 -15.67
CA LEU A 124 -15.45 4.48 -16.36
C LEU A 124 -16.84 4.91 -16.85
N VAL A 125 -17.56 5.74 -16.10
CA VAL A 125 -18.94 6.13 -16.40
C VAL A 125 -19.02 7.24 -17.46
N ALA A 126 -18.05 8.17 -17.49
CA ALA A 126 -18.02 9.29 -18.43
C ALA A 126 -16.58 9.62 -18.90
N PRO A 127 -15.99 8.81 -19.79
CA PRO A 127 -14.62 9.01 -20.27
C PRO A 127 -14.44 10.33 -21.05
N ASP A 128 -15.50 10.84 -21.67
CA ASP A 128 -15.47 12.05 -22.50
C ASP A 128 -15.59 13.37 -21.70
N SER A 129 -15.91 13.33 -20.40
CA SER A 129 -16.04 14.52 -19.55
C SER A 129 -14.96 14.66 -18.47
N SER A 130 -13.94 13.78 -18.49
CA SER A 130 -12.82 13.88 -17.55
C SER A 130 -11.97 15.12 -17.84
N PRO A 131 -11.79 16.05 -16.87
CA PRO A 131 -10.96 17.24 -17.05
C PRO A 131 -9.53 16.90 -17.51
N ARG A 132 -9.02 15.73 -17.12
CA ARG A 132 -7.68 15.26 -17.49
C ARG A 132 -7.60 14.82 -18.96
N ASN A 133 -8.71 14.43 -19.56
CA ASN A 133 -8.80 14.08 -20.97
C ASN A 133 -8.94 15.35 -21.85
N VAL A 134 -9.58 16.40 -21.31
CA VAL A 134 -9.67 17.73 -21.97
C VAL A 134 -8.27 18.32 -22.19
N PHE A 135 -7.37 18.25 -21.20
CA PHE A 135 -5.99 18.75 -21.37
C PHE A 135 -5.19 18.01 -22.43
N ARG A 136 -5.53 16.75 -22.73
CA ARG A 136 -4.81 15.95 -23.73
C ARG A 136 -5.30 16.25 -25.15
N ASP A 137 -6.60 16.54 -25.33
CA ASP A 137 -7.18 16.84 -26.65
C ASP A 137 -6.74 18.22 -27.19
N GLU A 138 -6.33 19.14 -26.33
CA GLU A 138 -5.78 20.45 -26.74
C GLU A 138 -4.32 20.38 -27.23
N SER A 139 -3.55 19.40 -26.73
CA SER A 139 -2.11 19.29 -26.99
C SER A 139 -1.75 18.61 -28.32
N PHE A 140 -2.71 17.91 -28.94
CA PHE A 140 -2.55 17.41 -30.30
C PHE A 140 -3.36 18.29 -31.23
N PRO A 141 -2.73 19.19 -32.02
CA PRO A 141 -3.47 19.86 -33.09
C PRO A 141 -4.06 18.76 -33.95
N ARG A 142 -5.40 18.60 -33.93
CA ARG A 142 -6.10 17.75 -34.88
C ARG A 142 -5.51 18.12 -36.22
N HIS A 143 -4.83 17.17 -36.84
CA HIS A 143 -4.21 17.34 -38.14
C HIS A 143 -5.31 17.93 -39.02
N LYS A 144 -5.27 19.25 -39.27
CA LYS A 144 -6.04 19.84 -40.34
C LYS A 144 -5.61 19.03 -41.54
N GLU A 145 -6.57 18.37 -42.17
CA GLU A 145 -6.34 17.62 -43.39
C GLU A 145 -5.32 18.40 -44.23
N PRO A 146 -4.19 17.77 -44.62
CA PRO A 146 -3.19 18.47 -45.41
C PRO A 146 -3.94 19.14 -46.57
N PRO A 147 -3.70 20.43 -46.85
CA PRO A 147 -4.39 21.12 -47.93
C PRO A 147 -4.29 20.23 -49.17
N THR A 148 -5.44 19.84 -49.71
CA THR A 148 -5.56 18.99 -50.90
C THR A 148 -5.04 19.67 -52.17
N ASP A 149 -4.39 20.83 -52.03
CA ASP A 149 -3.69 21.58 -53.04
C ASP A 149 -2.22 21.14 -53.13
N PHE A 150 -2.00 19.84 -53.27
CA PHE A 150 -0.72 19.34 -53.80
C PHE A 150 -0.81 19.47 -55.32
N ASP A 151 -0.38 20.61 -55.87
CA ASP A 151 -0.14 20.76 -57.30
C ASP A 151 1.24 20.16 -57.64
N PRO A 152 1.31 19.01 -58.35
CA PRO A 152 2.58 18.34 -58.67
C PRO A 152 3.44 19.10 -59.70
N ARG A 153 3.07 20.31 -60.14
CA ARG A 153 3.74 21.01 -61.25
C ARG A 153 4.81 22.04 -60.87
N HIS A 154 5.07 22.29 -59.59
CA HIS A 154 6.18 23.14 -59.15
C HIS A 154 7.17 22.36 -58.26
N HIS A 155 7.96 21.50 -58.90
CA HIS A 155 9.13 20.86 -58.29
C HIS A 155 10.42 21.49 -58.87
N ASP A 156 10.71 22.72 -58.47
CA ASP A 156 12.10 23.17 -58.41
C ASP A 156 12.63 22.78 -57.03
N VAL A 157 13.16 21.56 -56.95
CA VAL A 157 13.84 21.05 -55.76
C VAL A 157 15.19 21.74 -55.70
N ASP A 158 15.34 22.70 -54.79
CA ASP A 158 16.63 23.29 -54.45
C ASP A 158 17.48 22.23 -53.70
N PRO A 159 18.60 21.76 -54.28
CA PRO A 159 19.42 20.68 -53.73
C PRO A 159 20.26 21.10 -52.51
N SER A 160 20.10 22.32 -51.98
CA SER A 160 20.96 22.88 -50.93
C SER A 160 20.62 22.43 -49.48
N TYR A 161 19.56 21.65 -49.24
CA TYR A 161 19.15 21.23 -47.89
C TYR A 161 19.38 19.74 -47.55
N VAL A 162 20.40 19.10 -48.12
CA VAL A 162 20.90 17.81 -47.61
C VAL A 162 22.10 18.05 -46.70
N THR A 163 21.84 18.59 -45.49
CA THR A 163 22.82 18.49 -44.39
C THR A 163 22.41 17.35 -43.48
N THR A 164 22.91 16.17 -43.79
CA THR A 164 22.84 14.98 -42.95
C THR A 164 23.76 15.14 -41.73
N THR A 165 23.27 15.73 -40.65
CA THR A 165 23.92 15.56 -39.34
C THR A 165 23.56 14.18 -38.81
N SER A 166 24.39 13.19 -39.16
CA SER A 166 24.43 11.88 -38.52
C SER A 166 24.64 12.06 -37.01
N PRO A 167 23.79 11.48 -36.14
CA PRO A 167 24.05 11.46 -34.71
C PRO A 167 25.25 10.56 -34.42
N THR A 168 26.29 11.13 -33.83
CA THR A 168 27.48 10.42 -33.38
C THR A 168 27.11 9.44 -32.25
N PRO A 169 27.41 8.14 -32.38
CA PRO A 169 27.19 7.17 -31.31
C PRO A 169 28.31 7.33 -30.27
N GLY A 170 28.06 8.10 -29.21
CA GLY A 170 29.08 8.37 -28.19
C GLY A 170 28.58 8.87 -26.84
N ASP A 171 27.44 9.55 -26.76
CA ASP A 171 26.97 10.16 -25.51
C ASP A 171 25.82 9.38 -24.89
N ALA A 172 26.13 8.23 -24.29
CA ALA A 172 25.26 7.61 -23.29
C ALA A 172 25.62 8.19 -21.91
N PRO A 173 24.71 8.89 -21.21
CA PRO A 173 24.95 9.32 -19.84
C PRO A 173 25.04 8.12 -18.90
N PHE A 174 26.02 8.20 -18.01
CA PHE A 174 26.46 7.20 -17.02
C PHE A 174 25.31 6.52 -16.23
N PRO A 175 25.53 5.27 -15.78
CA PRO A 175 24.61 4.59 -14.88
C PRO A 175 24.57 5.29 -13.52
N VAL A 176 23.36 5.61 -13.06
CA VAL A 176 23.09 6.11 -11.71
C VAL A 176 23.34 4.98 -10.71
N ASP A 177 24.24 5.21 -9.77
CA ASP A 177 24.60 4.27 -8.70
C ASP A 177 23.45 4.16 -7.67
N PRO A 178 22.86 2.98 -7.44
CA PRO A 178 21.71 2.80 -6.57
C PRO A 178 22.03 2.77 -5.06
N THR A 179 23.25 3.08 -4.62
CA THR A 179 23.67 2.84 -3.22
C THR A 179 23.69 4.06 -2.29
N THR A 180 23.18 5.23 -2.69
CA THR A 180 23.11 6.39 -1.79
C THR A 180 21.87 6.35 -0.89
N THR A 181 21.87 5.45 0.10
CA THR A 181 20.94 5.48 1.23
C THR A 181 21.34 6.59 2.20
N THR A 182 20.62 7.71 2.17
CA THR A 182 20.72 8.77 3.19
C THR A 182 19.89 8.36 4.41
N PRO A 183 20.47 8.20 5.62
CA PRO A 183 19.70 7.94 6.83
C PRO A 183 19.08 9.24 7.35
N LEU A 184 17.75 9.30 7.34
CA LEU A 184 16.97 10.42 7.85
C LEU A 184 16.91 10.33 9.39
N HIS A 185 17.77 11.13 10.02
CA HIS A 185 17.79 11.35 11.46
C HIS A 185 16.52 12.14 11.86
N ARG A 186 15.60 11.52 12.62
CA ARG A 186 14.50 12.24 13.26
C ARG A 186 14.68 12.18 14.78
N ARG A 187 14.87 13.37 15.36
CA ARG A 187 14.64 13.65 16.78
C ARG A 187 13.14 13.73 17.05
#